data_AF-A0A6M3MBZ5-F1
#
_entry.id   AF-A0A6M3MBZ5-F1
#
_cell.length_a   1.000
_cell.length_b   1.000
_cell.length_c   1.000
_cell.angle_alpha   90.00
_cell.angle_beta   90.00
_cell.angle_gamma   90.00
#
_symmetry.space_group_name_H-M   'P 1'
#
loop_
_entity.id
_entity.type
_entity.pdbx_description
1 polymer ?
#
loop_
_entity_poly.entity_id
_entity_poly.type
_entity_poly.pdbx_seq_one_letter_code
_entity_poly.pdbx_strand_id
1 'polypeptide(L)'
;MKEIKIKRQTILLYDDIDQLPIEVFNKVNKYWMLHDNIGSSFEDIDGVHLAKLFLLINTPEKLKKELENLRILVFNIINEVNPRHMAFASLIYSIDGKEITDRSEEGLKRTLKRLDITEGDLKKKNKEIRERIYADLEIYFPSLFDNILSVAFWTKMKERILKQCDAILEGRSSEKEINAADVYFASLINPKSFTGAENAELAYDKGFEKNCILLSSLTNQPVKNLTTKEYFTLIKHYNDSIRHGRKPDPKGRHN
;
A
#
# COMPACT_ATOMS: atom_id res chain seq x y z
N MET A 1 -16.77 -10.74 5.35
CA MET A 1 -17.18 -9.70 6.31
C MET A 1 -17.07 -10.33 7.67
N LYS A 2 -16.34 -9.69 8.57
CA LYS A 2 -16.01 -10.25 9.87
C LYS A 2 -16.42 -9.32 10.98
N GLU A 3 -17.17 -9.87 11.92
CA GLU A 3 -17.49 -9.19 13.16
C GLU A 3 -16.28 -9.22 14.09
N ILE A 4 -15.92 -8.05 14.61
CA ILE A 4 -14.91 -7.89 15.64
C ILE A 4 -15.52 -7.12 16.80
N LYS A 5 -15.43 -7.70 18.00
CA LYS A 5 -15.77 -7.00 19.24
C LYS A 5 -14.54 -6.25 19.73
N ILE A 6 -14.69 -4.94 19.90
CA ILE A 6 -13.69 -4.06 20.48
C ILE A 6 -14.32 -3.44 21.72
N LYS A 7 -13.89 -3.89 22.91
CA LYS A 7 -14.49 -3.53 24.19
C LYS A 7 -16.01 -3.73 24.18
N ARG A 8 -16.78 -2.63 24.13
CA ARG A 8 -18.25 -2.62 24.11
C ARG A 8 -18.87 -2.43 22.73
N GLN A 9 -18.04 -2.22 21.69
CA GLN A 9 -18.47 -1.95 20.33
C GLN A 9 -18.39 -3.21 19.47
N THR A 10 -19.38 -3.38 18.61
CA THR A 10 -19.41 -4.44 17.58
C THR A 10 -19.13 -3.80 16.23
N ILE A 11 -18.04 -4.21 15.59
CA ILE A 11 -17.58 -3.63 14.33
C ILE A 11 -17.63 -4.70 13.26
N LEU A 12 -18.29 -4.41 12.15
CA LEU A 12 -18.28 -5.27 10.97
C LEU A 12 -17.25 -4.74 9.99
N LEU A 13 -16.30 -5.59 9.58
CA LEU A 13 -15.22 -5.22 8.67
C LEU A 13 -15.37 -5.95 7.34
N TYR A 14 -15.00 -5.26 6.26
CA TYR A 14 -14.59 -5.95 5.04
C TYR A 14 -13.22 -6.59 5.28
N ASP A 15 -13.15 -7.90 5.12
CA ASP A 15 -11.93 -8.68 5.42
C ASP A 15 -11.65 -9.78 4.41
N ASP A 16 -12.40 -9.79 3.31
CA ASP A 16 -12.40 -10.82 2.27
C ASP A 16 -12.70 -10.16 0.91
N ILE A 17 -12.00 -10.61 -0.13
CA ILE A 17 -12.05 -10.00 -1.47
C ILE A 17 -13.34 -10.29 -2.25
N ASP A 18 -14.09 -11.32 -1.89
CA ASP A 18 -15.39 -11.65 -2.49
C ASP A 18 -16.49 -10.70 -2.00
N GLN A 19 -16.30 -10.03 -0.87
CA GLN A 19 -17.30 -9.10 -0.32
C GLN A 19 -16.84 -7.64 -0.27
N LEU A 20 -15.53 -7.38 -0.36
CA LEU A 20 -14.97 -6.04 -0.32
C LEU A 20 -15.22 -5.30 -1.64
N PRO A 21 -16.00 -4.19 -1.66
CA PRO A 21 -16.21 -3.41 -2.87
C PRO A 21 -14.91 -2.78 -3.35
N ILE A 22 -14.73 -2.70 -4.67
CA ILE A 22 -13.49 -2.21 -5.25
C ILE A 22 -13.21 -0.75 -4.89
N GLU A 23 -14.23 0.11 -4.77
CA GLU A 23 -14.01 1.49 -4.33
C GLU A 23 -13.44 1.56 -2.91
N VAL A 24 -13.91 0.68 -2.03
CA VAL A 24 -13.42 0.57 -0.66
C VAL A 24 -11.99 0.05 -0.67
N PHE A 25 -11.70 -1.03 -1.41
CA PHE A 25 -10.34 -1.55 -1.55
C PHE A 25 -9.40 -0.51 -2.14
N ASN A 26 -9.80 0.20 -3.19
CA ASN A 26 -9.00 1.24 -3.81
C ASN A 26 -8.59 2.31 -2.79
N LYS A 27 -9.54 2.74 -1.95
CA LYS A 27 -9.28 3.73 -0.91
C LYS A 27 -8.36 3.19 0.19
N VAL A 28 -8.60 1.97 0.65
CA VAL A 28 -7.75 1.29 1.65
C VAL A 28 -6.33 1.14 1.13
N ASN A 29 -6.18 0.66 -0.11
CA ASN A 29 -4.90 0.42 -0.74
C ASN A 29 -4.14 1.74 -1.00
N LYS A 30 -4.84 2.83 -1.28
CA LYS A 30 -4.25 4.18 -1.30
C LYS A 30 -3.61 4.54 0.04
N TYR A 31 -4.34 4.36 1.14
CA TYR A 31 -3.81 4.65 2.47
C TYR A 31 -2.68 3.70 2.90
N TRP A 32 -2.72 2.43 2.49
CA TRP A 32 -1.58 1.52 2.66
C TRP A 32 -0.37 1.97 1.86
N MET A 33 -0.54 2.40 0.60
CA MET A 33 0.54 2.96 -0.20
C MET A 33 1.14 4.21 0.46
N LEU A 34 0.30 5.13 0.96
CA LEU A 34 0.76 6.30 1.71
C LEU A 34 1.55 5.87 2.94
N HIS A 35 1.03 4.92 3.73
CA HIS A 35 1.74 4.37 4.88
C HIS A 35 3.12 3.80 4.50
N ASP A 36 3.21 3.01 3.44
CA ASP A 36 4.46 2.35 3.04
C ASP A 36 5.55 3.33 2.55
N ASN A 37 5.14 4.47 1.99
CA ASN A 37 6.07 5.43 1.39
C ASN A 37 6.36 6.66 2.28
N ILE A 38 5.40 7.07 3.10
CA ILE A 38 5.50 8.26 3.97
C ILE A 38 5.57 7.87 5.46
N GLY A 39 5.12 6.68 5.85
CA GLY A 39 4.99 6.33 7.28
C GLY A 39 3.70 6.86 7.90
N SER A 40 3.57 6.71 9.21
CA SER A 40 2.36 7.10 9.96
C SER A 40 2.60 7.51 11.41
N SER A 41 3.83 7.40 11.91
CA SER A 41 4.15 7.58 13.32
C SER A 41 5.55 8.15 13.53
N PHE A 42 5.85 8.64 14.73
CA PHE A 42 7.16 9.22 15.05
C PHE A 42 8.30 8.21 14.89
N GLU A 43 8.04 6.93 15.12
CA GLU A 43 9.01 5.85 14.94
C GLU A 43 9.46 5.73 13.48
N ASP A 44 8.62 6.13 12.52
CA ASP A 44 8.96 6.07 11.09
C ASP A 44 9.96 7.17 10.69
N ILE A 45 10.11 8.23 11.49
CA ILE A 45 11.12 9.28 11.25
C ILE A 45 12.51 8.65 11.25
N ASP A 46 12.87 8.00 12.35
CA ASP A 46 14.19 7.39 12.48
C ASP A 46 14.25 6.04 11.77
N GLY A 47 13.29 5.15 12.06
CA GLY A 47 13.30 3.76 11.59
C GLY A 47 13.15 3.60 10.08
N VAL A 48 12.64 4.62 9.37
CA VAL A 48 12.44 4.57 7.91
C VAL A 48 13.15 5.73 7.23
N HIS A 49 12.81 6.97 7.53
CA HIS A 49 13.26 8.11 6.75
C HIS A 49 14.73 8.43 6.96
N LEU A 50 15.20 8.61 8.20
CA LEU A 50 16.61 8.92 8.46
C LEU A 50 17.53 7.82 7.92
N ALA A 51 17.17 6.55 8.13
CA ALA A 51 17.89 5.42 7.56
C ALA A 51 18.01 5.49 6.03
N LYS A 52 16.92 5.81 5.32
CA LYS A 52 16.94 6.01 3.86
C LYS A 52 17.77 7.22 3.44
N LEU A 53 17.71 8.34 4.18
CA LEU A 53 18.49 9.54 3.87
C LEU A 53 19.99 9.26 3.89
N PHE A 54 20.48 8.48 4.88
CA PHE A 54 21.87 8.07 4.92
C PHE A 54 22.27 7.25 3.69
N LEU A 55 21.43 6.30 3.26
CA LEU A 55 21.69 5.51 2.05
C LEU A 55 21.64 6.34 0.76
N LEU A 56 20.81 7.38 0.72
CA LEU A 56 20.58 8.21 -0.45
C LEU A 56 21.49 9.44 -0.53
N ILE A 57 22.45 9.62 0.39
CA ILE A 57 23.28 10.84 0.47
C ILE A 57 24.01 11.16 -0.85
N ASN A 58 24.39 10.12 -1.61
CA ASN A 58 25.06 10.24 -2.90
C ASN A 58 24.11 10.26 -4.10
N THR A 59 22.78 10.29 -3.89
CA THR A 59 21.76 10.35 -4.95
C THR A 59 20.82 11.54 -4.72
N PRO A 60 21.22 12.77 -5.09
CA PRO A 60 20.53 14.00 -4.70
C PRO A 60 19.04 14.04 -5.04
N GLU A 61 18.65 13.57 -6.22
CA GLU A 61 17.24 13.56 -6.65
C GLU A 61 16.37 12.65 -5.78
N LYS A 62 16.85 11.45 -5.45
CA LYS A 62 16.13 10.52 -4.56
C LYS A 62 16.11 11.05 -3.13
N LEU A 63 17.24 11.62 -2.68
CA LEU A 63 17.36 12.23 -1.34
C LEU A 63 16.34 13.35 -1.15
N LYS A 64 16.19 14.23 -2.14
CA LYS A 64 15.20 15.32 -2.11
C LYS A 64 13.78 14.78 -2.00
N LYS A 65 13.42 13.78 -2.79
CA LYS A 65 12.09 13.13 -2.72
C LYS A 65 11.83 12.52 -1.33
N GLU A 66 12.84 11.86 -0.76
CA GLU A 66 12.72 11.28 0.58
C GLU A 66 12.60 12.35 1.69
N LEU A 67 13.31 13.47 1.57
CA LEU A 67 13.15 14.62 2.48
C LEU A 67 11.75 15.23 2.39
N GLU A 68 11.18 15.32 1.18
CA GLU A 68 9.78 15.77 1.01
C GLU A 68 8.80 14.79 1.67
N ASN A 69 9.03 13.48 1.53
CA ASN A 69 8.20 12.46 2.20
C ASN A 69 8.29 12.57 3.73
N LEU A 70 9.49 12.79 4.28
CA LEU A 70 9.66 13.05 5.72
C LEU A 70 8.91 14.33 6.15
N ARG A 71 8.93 15.41 5.36
CA ARG A 71 8.16 16.62 5.66
C ARG A 71 6.66 16.34 5.69
N ILE A 72 6.15 15.51 4.77
CA ILE A 72 4.74 15.10 4.76
C ILE A 72 4.42 14.24 5.99
N LEU A 73 5.30 13.33 6.40
CA LEU A 73 5.13 12.56 7.64
C LEU A 73 4.97 13.49 8.85
N VAL A 74 5.89 14.45 9.02
CA VAL A 74 5.84 15.41 10.13
C VAL A 74 4.54 16.23 10.08
N PHE A 75 4.15 16.70 8.90
CA PHE A 75 2.88 17.41 8.71
C PHE A 75 1.67 16.55 9.10
N ASN A 76 1.64 15.30 8.66
CA ASN A 76 0.58 14.34 8.95
C ASN A 76 0.46 14.08 10.46
N ILE A 77 1.58 13.88 11.15
CA ILE A 77 1.63 13.71 12.61
C ILE A 77 1.05 14.94 13.33
N ILE A 78 1.48 16.15 12.95
CA ILE A 78 0.99 17.40 13.54
C ILE A 78 -0.53 17.56 13.36
N ASN A 79 -1.06 17.12 12.22
CA ASN A 79 -2.49 17.21 11.91
C ASN A 79 -3.30 15.98 12.36
N GLU A 80 -2.70 15.06 13.14
CA GLU A 80 -3.32 13.81 13.58
C GLU A 80 -3.88 12.95 12.42
N VAL A 81 -3.27 13.07 11.24
CA VAL A 81 -3.60 12.27 10.05
C VAL A 81 -2.67 11.07 10.00
N ASN A 82 -3.18 9.90 10.36
CA ASN A 82 -2.42 8.66 10.31
C ASN A 82 -2.91 7.78 9.16
N PRO A 83 -2.17 7.66 8.04
CA PRO A 83 -2.59 6.85 6.88
C PRO A 83 -2.93 5.40 7.24
N ARG A 84 -2.16 4.77 8.14
CA ARG A 84 -2.44 3.41 8.61
C ARG A 84 -3.81 3.32 9.28
N HIS A 85 -4.18 4.29 10.12
CA HIS A 85 -5.49 4.34 10.77
C HIS A 85 -6.60 4.65 9.76
N MET A 86 -6.37 5.53 8.79
CA MET A 86 -7.33 5.82 7.72
C MET A 86 -7.63 4.59 6.85
N ALA A 87 -6.63 3.74 6.61
CA ALA A 87 -6.82 2.47 5.92
C ALA A 87 -7.75 1.54 6.72
N PHE A 88 -7.51 1.38 8.03
CA PHE A 88 -8.38 0.59 8.89
C PHE A 88 -9.81 1.13 8.93
N ALA A 89 -9.98 2.44 9.10
CA ALA A 89 -11.29 3.08 9.10
C ALA A 89 -12.05 2.86 7.79
N SER A 90 -11.32 2.86 6.66
CA SER A 90 -11.89 2.61 5.35
C SER A 90 -12.45 1.18 5.20
N LEU A 91 -11.96 0.20 5.96
CA LEU A 91 -12.46 -1.17 5.95
C LEU A 91 -13.71 -1.39 6.81
N ILE A 92 -14.08 -0.44 7.67
CA ILE A 92 -15.22 -0.59 8.57
C ILE A 92 -16.51 -0.49 7.78
N TYR A 93 -17.30 -1.55 7.73
CA TYR A 93 -18.64 -1.53 7.16
C TYR A 93 -19.62 -0.82 8.09
N SER A 94 -19.71 -1.26 9.35
CA SER A 94 -20.64 -0.73 10.34
C SER A 94 -20.06 -0.75 11.75
N ILE A 95 -20.58 0.13 12.61
CA ILE A 95 -20.30 0.16 14.06
C ILE A 95 -21.64 0.09 14.79
N ASP A 96 -21.81 -0.90 15.66
CA ASP A 96 -23.02 -1.16 16.45
C ASP A 96 -24.29 -1.23 15.57
N GLY A 97 -24.18 -1.90 14.42
CA GLY A 97 -25.26 -2.05 13.43
C GLY A 97 -25.51 -0.82 12.56
N LYS A 98 -24.83 0.31 12.78
CA LYS A 98 -24.94 1.51 11.94
C LYS A 98 -23.87 1.52 10.86
N GLU A 99 -24.29 1.45 9.61
CA GLU A 99 -23.41 1.49 8.44
C GLU A 99 -22.66 2.82 8.32
N ILE A 100 -21.42 2.73 7.86
CA ILE A 100 -20.55 3.86 7.54
C ILE A 100 -20.67 4.15 6.05
N THR A 101 -21.44 5.19 5.72
CA THR A 101 -21.66 5.65 4.34
C THR A 101 -20.72 6.78 3.95
N ASP A 102 -20.39 7.67 4.88
CA ASP A 102 -19.44 8.76 4.64
C ASP A 102 -17.99 8.25 4.71
N ARG A 103 -17.44 8.00 3.52
CA ARG A 103 -16.04 7.60 3.33
C ARG A 103 -15.11 8.77 3.05
N SER A 104 -15.54 10.03 3.16
CA SER A 104 -14.63 11.18 3.03
C SER A 104 -13.54 11.14 4.11
N GLU A 105 -12.45 11.89 3.92
CA GLU A 105 -11.37 11.95 4.93
C GLU A 105 -11.90 12.37 6.31
N GLU A 106 -12.78 13.38 6.35
CA GLU A 106 -13.44 13.82 7.58
C GLU A 106 -14.39 12.76 8.14
N GLY A 107 -15.09 12.02 7.27
CA GLY A 107 -15.90 10.86 7.67
C GLY A 107 -15.07 9.76 8.34
N LEU A 108 -13.89 9.46 7.80
CA LEU A 108 -12.95 8.48 8.35
C LEU A 108 -12.35 8.96 9.68
N LYS A 109 -11.97 10.24 9.80
CA LYS A 109 -11.53 10.85 11.06
C LYS A 109 -12.60 10.71 12.15
N ARG A 110 -13.87 11.02 11.82
CA ARG A 110 -14.99 10.84 12.77
C ARG A 110 -15.22 9.38 13.13
N THR A 111 -15.03 8.47 12.17
CA THR A 111 -15.12 7.02 12.42
C THR A 111 -14.05 6.60 13.41
N LEU A 112 -12.78 6.99 13.20
CA LEU A 112 -11.68 6.69 14.12
C LEU A 112 -11.91 7.24 15.53
N LYS A 113 -12.36 8.50 15.64
CA LYS A 113 -12.67 9.12 16.94
C LYS A 113 -13.79 8.41 17.71
N ARG A 114 -14.69 7.70 17.02
CA ARG A 114 -15.76 6.91 17.65
C ARG A 114 -15.27 5.54 18.14
N LEU A 115 -14.13 5.04 17.67
CA LEU A 115 -13.62 3.73 18.04
C LEU A 115 -12.89 3.81 19.38
N ASP A 116 -13.34 3.00 20.35
CA ASP A 116 -12.66 2.86 21.63
C ASP A 116 -11.55 1.80 21.54
N ILE A 117 -10.52 2.08 20.74
CA ILE A 117 -9.40 1.18 20.45
C ILE A 117 -8.05 1.86 20.66
N THR A 118 -7.06 1.10 21.13
CA THR A 118 -5.69 1.61 21.29
C THR A 118 -4.96 1.68 19.94
N GLU A 119 -3.97 2.57 19.82
CA GLU A 119 -3.12 2.64 18.63
C GLU A 119 -2.40 1.32 18.33
N GLY A 120 -1.90 0.64 19.36
CA GLY A 120 -1.25 -0.67 19.21
C GLY A 120 -2.19 -1.73 18.63
N ASP A 121 -3.43 -1.77 19.09
CA ASP A 121 -4.45 -2.69 18.59
C ASP A 121 -4.86 -2.35 17.15
N LEU A 122 -4.98 -1.06 16.81
CA LEU A 122 -5.24 -0.61 15.43
C LEU A 122 -4.13 -1.05 14.50
N LYS A 123 -2.87 -0.82 14.88
CA LYS A 123 -1.69 -1.22 14.11
C LYS A 123 -1.69 -2.73 13.86
N LYS A 124 -1.96 -3.52 14.90
CA LYS A 124 -2.03 -4.99 14.81
C LYS A 124 -3.17 -5.45 13.89
N LYS A 125 -4.39 -4.97 14.11
CA LYS A 125 -5.56 -5.36 13.32
C LYS A 125 -5.44 -4.95 11.85
N ASN A 126 -4.94 -3.73 11.57
CA ASN A 126 -4.71 -3.29 10.19
C ASN A 126 -3.69 -4.20 9.48
N LYS A 127 -2.61 -4.60 10.17
CA LYS A 127 -1.63 -5.54 9.62
C LYS A 127 -2.26 -6.90 9.31
N GLU A 128 -2.98 -7.48 10.26
CA GLU A 128 -3.64 -8.79 10.09
C GLU A 128 -4.63 -8.81 8.92
N ILE A 129 -5.42 -7.73 8.75
CA ILE A 129 -6.41 -7.65 7.66
C ILE A 129 -5.71 -7.42 6.32
N ARG A 130 -4.70 -6.55 6.28
CA ARG A 130 -3.90 -6.33 5.07
C ARG A 130 -3.26 -7.62 4.59
N GLU A 131 -2.58 -8.34 5.47
CA GLU A 131 -1.91 -9.61 5.14
C GLU A 131 -2.91 -10.65 4.61
N ARG A 132 -4.10 -10.75 5.21
CA ARG A 132 -5.16 -11.65 4.72
C ARG A 132 -5.62 -11.27 3.31
N ILE A 133 -5.99 -10.01 3.09
CA ILE A 133 -6.48 -9.54 1.78
C ILE A 133 -5.43 -9.75 0.69
N TYR A 134 -4.17 -9.45 0.98
CA TYR A 134 -3.08 -9.67 0.01
C TYR A 134 -2.81 -11.17 -0.23
N ALA A 135 -2.87 -12.01 0.80
CA ALA A 135 -2.76 -13.45 0.63
C ALA A 135 -3.86 -14.00 -0.29
N ASP A 136 -5.11 -13.53 -0.12
CA ASP A 136 -6.21 -13.92 -1.00
C ASP A 136 -5.93 -13.45 -2.45
N LEU A 137 -5.51 -12.20 -2.64
CA LEU A 137 -5.17 -11.67 -3.96
C LEU A 137 -4.03 -12.43 -4.65
N GLU A 138 -2.99 -12.82 -3.91
CA GLU A 138 -1.88 -13.63 -4.40
C GLU A 138 -2.35 -15.04 -4.82
N ILE A 139 -3.23 -15.67 -4.03
CA ILE A 139 -3.79 -16.99 -4.34
C ILE A 139 -4.63 -16.94 -5.63
N TYR A 140 -5.50 -15.94 -5.78
CA TYR A 140 -6.38 -15.84 -6.94
C TYR A 140 -5.70 -15.26 -8.18
N PHE A 141 -4.74 -14.35 -7.99
CA PHE A 141 -4.13 -13.57 -9.07
C PHE A 141 -2.59 -13.49 -8.96
N PRO A 142 -1.86 -14.63 -8.91
CA PRO A 142 -0.42 -14.66 -8.65
C PRO A 142 0.38 -13.79 -9.64
N SER A 143 0.04 -13.83 -10.93
CA SER A 143 0.70 -13.03 -11.96
C SER A 143 0.54 -11.50 -11.82
N LEU A 144 -0.41 -11.04 -10.99
CA LEU A 144 -0.62 -9.61 -10.72
C LEU A 144 0.04 -9.16 -9.41
N PHE A 145 0.36 -10.09 -8.50
CA PHE A 145 0.81 -9.79 -7.13
C PHE A 145 2.13 -10.47 -6.72
N ASP A 146 2.79 -11.24 -7.58
CA ASP A 146 4.07 -11.91 -7.28
C ASP A 146 5.18 -10.94 -6.81
N ASN A 147 5.81 -11.25 -5.67
CA ASN A 147 6.84 -10.42 -5.04
C ASN A 147 8.27 -10.99 -5.20
N ILE A 148 8.85 -10.79 -6.38
CA ILE A 148 10.21 -11.26 -6.74
C ILE A 148 11.32 -10.45 -6.03
N LEU A 149 11.03 -9.24 -5.55
CA LEU A 149 12.05 -8.30 -5.04
C LEU A 149 12.65 -8.68 -3.67
N SER A 150 11.96 -9.52 -2.88
CA SER A 150 12.38 -9.83 -1.50
C SER A 150 13.64 -10.72 -1.42
N VAL A 151 13.80 -11.70 -2.31
CA VAL A 151 14.88 -12.71 -2.22
C VAL A 151 16.26 -12.10 -2.49
N ALA A 152 16.38 -11.24 -3.50
CA ALA A 152 17.64 -10.59 -3.86
C ALA A 152 18.12 -9.63 -2.75
N PHE A 153 17.19 -8.90 -2.14
CA PHE A 153 17.46 -8.01 -1.02
C PHE A 153 18.04 -8.77 0.19
N TRP A 154 17.37 -9.84 0.64
CA TRP A 154 17.82 -10.63 1.79
C TRP A 154 19.16 -11.32 1.53
N THR A 155 19.40 -11.78 0.30
CA THR A 155 20.68 -12.36 -0.09
C THR A 155 21.82 -11.36 0.08
N LYS A 156 21.65 -10.11 -0.39
CA LYS A 156 22.66 -9.07 -0.25
C LYS A 156 22.85 -8.59 1.19
N MET A 157 21.79 -8.56 1.98
CA MET A 157 21.90 -8.26 3.41
C MET A 157 22.72 -9.32 4.15
N LYS A 158 22.48 -10.60 3.88
CA LYS A 158 23.27 -11.70 4.45
C LYS A 158 24.75 -11.58 4.07
N GLU A 159 25.03 -11.30 2.79
CA GLU A 159 26.41 -11.12 2.30
C GLU A 159 27.13 -9.96 3.03
N ARG A 160 26.45 -8.82 3.23
CA ARG A 160 26.98 -7.68 3.98
C ARG A 160 27.36 -8.07 5.41
N ILE A 161 26.44 -8.72 6.13
CA ILE A 161 26.63 -9.09 7.54
C ILE A 161 27.82 -10.04 7.68
N LEU A 162 27.92 -11.06 6.82
CA LEU A 162 29.04 -12.01 6.86
C LEU A 162 30.38 -11.31 6.64
N LYS A 163 30.46 -10.42 5.64
CA LYS A 163 31.68 -9.63 5.37
C LYS A 163 32.08 -8.71 6.52
N GLN A 164 31.11 -8.15 7.23
CA GLN A 164 31.36 -7.36 8.44
C GLN A 164 31.92 -8.23 9.57
N CYS A 165 31.34 -9.42 9.79
CA CYS A 165 31.84 -10.37 10.78
C CYS A 165 33.29 -10.80 10.45
N ASP A 166 33.58 -11.14 9.19
CA ASP A 166 34.93 -11.53 8.76
C ASP A 166 35.95 -10.41 8.98
N ALA A 167 35.58 -9.17 8.63
CA ALA A 167 36.45 -8.01 8.84
C ALA A 167 36.77 -7.76 10.32
N ILE A 168 35.79 -7.96 11.21
CA ILE A 168 35.98 -7.88 12.67
C ILE A 168 36.94 -8.98 13.14
N LEU A 169 36.77 -10.22 12.67
CA LEU A 169 37.65 -11.34 13.02
C LEU A 169 39.09 -11.14 12.53
N GLU A 170 39.27 -10.54 11.36
CA GLU A 170 40.57 -10.28 10.73
C GLU A 170 41.22 -8.96 11.19
N GLY A 171 40.53 -8.16 12.01
CA GLY A 171 41.03 -6.86 12.49
C GLY A 171 41.19 -5.79 11.40
N ARG A 172 40.44 -5.90 10.29
CA ARG A 172 40.48 -4.97 9.15
C ARG A 172 39.21 -4.11 9.07
N SER A 173 39.29 -2.99 8.36
CA SER A 173 38.11 -2.17 8.08
C SER A 173 37.17 -2.86 7.09
N SER A 174 35.86 -2.80 7.36
CA SER A 174 34.78 -3.27 6.49
C SER A 174 34.15 -2.16 5.64
N GLU A 175 34.76 -0.98 5.60
CA GLU A 175 34.16 0.24 5.01
C GLU A 175 33.86 0.08 3.52
N LYS A 176 34.74 -0.58 2.76
CA LYS A 176 34.53 -0.81 1.31
C LYS A 176 33.33 -1.72 1.05
N GLU A 177 33.19 -2.78 1.83
CA GLU A 177 32.10 -3.74 1.74
C GLU A 177 30.77 -3.11 2.15
N ILE A 178 30.78 -2.27 3.18
CA ILE A 178 29.62 -1.49 3.62
C ILE A 178 29.19 -0.54 2.51
N ASN A 179 30.12 0.26 1.97
CA ASN A 179 29.82 1.22 0.92
C ASN A 179 29.27 0.54 -0.34
N ALA A 180 29.81 -0.62 -0.74
CA ALA A 180 29.30 -1.37 -1.88
C ALA A 180 27.86 -1.88 -1.63
N ALA A 181 27.56 -2.35 -0.42
CA ALA A 181 26.21 -2.78 -0.05
C ALA A 181 25.24 -1.59 0.00
N ASP A 182 25.68 -0.44 0.52
CA ASP A 182 24.86 0.77 0.62
C ASP A 182 24.52 1.33 -0.77
N VAL A 183 25.47 1.32 -1.71
CA VAL A 183 25.20 1.65 -3.13
C VAL A 183 24.15 0.72 -3.73
N TYR A 184 24.25 -0.59 -3.45
CA TYR A 184 23.25 -1.55 -3.88
C TYR A 184 21.87 -1.24 -3.28
N PHE A 185 21.76 -1.01 -1.97
CA PHE A 185 20.47 -0.69 -1.34
C PHE A 185 19.90 0.65 -1.82
N ALA A 186 20.74 1.67 -2.01
CA ALA A 186 20.33 2.95 -2.58
C ALA A 186 19.79 2.81 -4.00
N SER A 187 20.30 1.84 -4.78
CA SER A 187 19.77 1.56 -6.12
C SER A 187 18.34 1.02 -6.08
N LEU A 188 18.01 0.21 -5.06
CA LEU A 188 16.69 -0.39 -4.86
C LEU A 188 15.66 0.62 -4.30
N ILE A 189 16.12 1.60 -3.54
CA ILE A 189 15.24 2.65 -2.99
C ILE A 189 14.83 3.58 -4.14
N ASN A 190 13.53 3.66 -4.42
CA ASN A 190 12.99 4.62 -5.38
C ASN A 190 11.83 5.39 -4.73
N PRO A 191 12.11 6.49 -4.02
CA PRO A 191 11.09 7.23 -3.29
C PRO A 191 10.06 7.81 -4.27
N LYS A 192 8.79 7.51 -4.03
CA LYS A 192 7.69 8.15 -4.74
C LYS A 192 7.58 9.61 -4.33
N SER A 193 7.23 10.48 -5.28
CA SER A 193 6.88 11.87 -4.96
C SER A 193 5.40 11.94 -4.58
N PHE A 194 5.08 12.70 -3.53
CA PHE A 194 3.70 13.02 -3.14
C PHE A 194 3.42 14.53 -3.22
N THR A 195 4.25 15.25 -3.96
CA THR A 195 4.16 16.69 -4.19
C THR A 195 4.23 16.98 -5.70
N GLY A 196 3.70 18.13 -6.12
CA GLY A 196 3.83 18.62 -7.49
C GLY A 196 3.18 17.72 -8.56
N ALA A 197 3.71 17.77 -9.78
CA ALA A 197 3.14 17.11 -10.95
C ALA A 197 3.32 15.58 -10.95
N GLU A 198 4.34 15.05 -10.27
CA GLU A 198 4.63 13.61 -10.16
C GLU A 198 3.95 12.96 -8.94
N ASN A 199 2.93 13.59 -8.35
CA ASN A 199 2.27 13.10 -7.14
C ASN A 199 1.67 11.69 -7.36
N ALA A 200 2.22 10.72 -6.64
CA ALA A 200 1.87 9.32 -6.73
C ALA A 200 0.44 9.01 -6.23
N GLU A 201 -0.08 9.78 -5.27
CA GLU A 201 -1.47 9.66 -4.83
C GLU A 201 -2.43 10.07 -5.95
N LEU A 202 -2.18 11.22 -6.60
CA LEU A 202 -2.98 11.67 -7.74
C LEU A 202 -2.88 10.73 -8.93
N ALA A 203 -1.68 10.19 -9.19
CA ALA A 203 -1.47 9.21 -10.24
C ALA A 203 -2.24 7.91 -9.97
N TYR A 204 -2.27 7.46 -8.71
CA TYR A 204 -3.03 6.31 -8.26
C TYR A 204 -4.55 6.50 -8.48
N ASP A 205 -5.11 7.61 -8.00
CA ASP A 205 -6.55 7.91 -8.17
C ASP A 205 -6.92 8.02 -9.66
N LYS A 206 -6.11 8.71 -10.47
CA LYS A 206 -6.31 8.80 -11.93
C LYS A 206 -6.22 7.43 -12.62
N GLY A 207 -5.30 6.57 -12.18
CA GLY A 207 -5.13 5.22 -12.71
C GLY A 207 -6.36 4.36 -12.45
N PHE A 208 -6.89 4.41 -11.23
CA PHE A 208 -8.11 3.71 -10.85
C PHE A 208 -9.32 4.17 -11.67
N GLU A 209 -9.52 5.48 -11.82
CA GLU A 209 -10.63 6.03 -12.61
C GLU A 209 -10.53 5.63 -14.08
N LYS A 210 -9.32 5.70 -14.67
CA LYS A 210 -9.08 5.23 -16.05
C LYS A 210 -9.42 3.75 -16.22
N ASN A 211 -9.00 2.90 -15.28
CA ASN A 211 -9.32 1.48 -15.30
C ASN A 211 -10.82 1.25 -15.19
N CYS A 212 -11.51 1.97 -14.29
CA CYS A 212 -12.97 1.87 -14.16
C CYS A 212 -13.68 2.25 -15.46
N ILE A 213 -13.30 3.35 -16.11
CA ILE A 213 -13.88 3.78 -17.39
C ILE A 213 -13.65 2.74 -18.47
N LEU A 214 -12.41 2.27 -18.61
CA LEU A 214 -12.02 1.27 -19.60
C LEU A 214 -12.78 -0.03 -19.41
N LEU A 215 -12.79 -0.58 -18.19
CA LEU A 215 -13.47 -1.83 -17.89
C LEU A 215 -15.00 -1.69 -17.97
N SER A 216 -15.57 -0.54 -17.61
CA SER A 216 -17.03 -0.31 -17.74
C SER A 216 -17.46 -0.32 -19.21
N SER A 217 -16.58 0.15 -20.11
CA SER A 217 -16.85 0.06 -21.55
C SER A 217 -16.87 -1.38 -22.08
N LEU A 218 -16.25 -2.32 -21.37
CA LEU A 218 -16.22 -3.74 -21.74
C LEU A 218 -17.40 -4.53 -21.15
N THR A 219 -17.84 -4.19 -19.93
CA THR A 219 -18.87 -4.95 -19.21
C THR A 219 -20.26 -4.34 -19.30
N ASN A 220 -20.37 -3.09 -19.76
CA ASN A 220 -21.60 -2.30 -19.75
C ASN A 220 -22.25 -2.19 -18.35
N GLN A 221 -21.44 -2.30 -17.29
CA GLN A 221 -21.84 -2.19 -15.90
C GLN A 221 -20.91 -1.23 -15.14
N PRO A 222 -21.39 -0.54 -14.08
CA PRO A 222 -20.55 0.31 -13.26
C PRO A 222 -19.50 -0.51 -12.50
N VAL A 223 -18.25 -0.48 -12.96
CA VAL A 223 -17.15 -1.27 -12.38
C VAL A 223 -16.89 -0.95 -10.90
N LYS A 224 -17.20 0.27 -10.48
CA LYS A 224 -17.09 0.74 -9.09
C LYS A 224 -17.94 -0.05 -8.10
N ASN A 225 -19.02 -0.67 -8.56
CA ASN A 225 -19.91 -1.48 -7.72
C ASN A 225 -19.45 -2.94 -7.59
N LEU A 226 -18.40 -3.35 -8.31
CA LEU A 226 -17.88 -4.70 -8.26
C LEU A 226 -17.15 -4.96 -6.95
N THR A 227 -17.07 -6.22 -6.58
CA THR A 227 -16.17 -6.71 -5.54
C THR A 227 -14.72 -6.65 -6.03
N THR A 228 -13.79 -6.70 -5.09
CA THR A 228 -12.35 -6.64 -5.36
C THR A 228 -11.93 -7.81 -6.26
N LYS A 229 -12.45 -9.01 -6.00
CA LYS A 229 -12.18 -10.19 -6.82
C LYS A 229 -12.73 -10.07 -8.24
N GLU A 230 -13.95 -9.60 -8.42
CA GLU A 230 -14.54 -9.39 -9.75
C GLU A 230 -13.73 -8.38 -10.56
N TYR A 231 -13.34 -7.27 -9.94
CA TYR A 231 -12.50 -6.25 -10.59
C TYR A 231 -11.16 -6.82 -11.08
N PHE A 232 -10.42 -7.54 -10.24
CA PHE A 232 -9.13 -8.12 -10.65
C PHE A 232 -9.30 -9.27 -11.65
N THR A 233 -10.42 -9.98 -11.62
CA THR A 233 -10.77 -10.96 -12.65
C THR A 233 -10.94 -10.29 -14.01
N LEU A 234 -11.63 -9.15 -14.07
CA LEU A 234 -11.77 -8.36 -15.30
C LEU A 234 -10.43 -7.82 -15.80
N ILE A 235 -9.57 -7.33 -14.90
CA ILE A 235 -8.21 -6.89 -15.29
C ILE A 235 -7.43 -8.05 -15.90
N LYS A 236 -7.45 -9.22 -15.26
CA LYS A 236 -6.74 -10.41 -15.77
C LYS A 236 -7.25 -10.78 -17.16
N HIS A 237 -8.57 -10.89 -17.32
CA HIS A 237 -9.20 -11.17 -18.61
C HIS A 237 -8.83 -10.14 -19.68
N TYR A 238 -8.83 -8.85 -19.33
CA TYR A 238 -8.41 -7.78 -20.23
C TYR A 238 -6.94 -7.91 -20.66
N ASN A 239 -6.03 -8.15 -19.70
CA ASN A 239 -4.61 -8.33 -19.98
C ASN A 239 -4.36 -9.56 -20.88
N ASP A 240 -5.05 -10.67 -20.64
CA ASP A 240 -4.95 -11.87 -21.46
C ASP A 240 -5.48 -11.62 -22.88
N SER A 241 -6.57 -10.86 -23.04
CA SER A 241 -7.10 -10.49 -24.35
C SER A 241 -6.11 -9.68 -25.21
N ILE A 242 -5.40 -8.73 -24.58
CA ILE A 242 -4.34 -7.95 -25.24
C ILE A 242 -3.17 -8.86 -25.65
N ARG A 243 -2.71 -9.73 -24.75
CA ARG A 243 -1.59 -10.64 -25.00
C ARG A 243 -1.87 -11.60 -26.16
N HIS A 244 -3.13 -12.02 -26.33
CA HIS A 244 -3.54 -12.91 -27.41
C HIS A 244 -3.96 -12.20 -28.71
N GLY A 245 -3.70 -10.89 -28.85
CA GLY A 245 -3.96 -10.13 -30.08
C GLY A 245 -5.45 -9.94 -30.43
N ARG A 246 -6.36 -10.39 -29.57
CA ARG A 246 -7.79 -10.09 -29.66
C ARG A 246 -8.01 -8.74 -29.00
N LYS A 247 -7.96 -7.65 -29.77
CA LYS A 247 -8.58 -6.40 -29.32
C LYS A 247 -10.01 -6.75 -28.90
N PRO A 248 -10.44 -6.45 -27.66
CA PRO A 248 -11.84 -6.62 -27.30
C PRO A 248 -12.65 -5.79 -28.29
N ASP A 249 -13.50 -6.45 -29.08
CA ASP A 249 -14.37 -5.79 -30.04
C ASP A 249 -15.31 -4.88 -29.23
N PRO A 250 -15.26 -3.55 -29.40
CA PRO A 250 -16.10 -2.62 -28.66
C PRO A 250 -17.58 -2.68 -29.09
N LYS A 251 -17.96 -3.67 -29.91
CA LYS A 251 -19.34 -3.91 -30.31
C LYS A 251 -19.78 -5.27 -29.80
N GLY A 252 -20.59 -5.23 -28.75
CA GLY A 252 -21.72 -6.14 -28.67
C GLY A 252 -22.53 -5.97 -29.97
N ARG A 253 -22.27 -6.84 -30.95
CA ARG A 253 -23.15 -7.02 -32.09
C ARG A 253 -24.14 -8.11 -31.71
N HIS A 254 -25.40 -7.70 -31.67
CA HIS A 254 -26.62 -8.49 -31.69
C HIS A 254 -26.45 -9.90 -32.26
N ASN A 255 -26.93 -10.88 -31.49
CA ASN A 255 -28.23 -11.52 -31.76
C ASN A 255 -28.89 -11.91 -30.43
#